data_AF-A0AAQ3RET5-F1
#
_entry.id   AF-A0AAQ3RET5-F1
#
_cell.length_a   1.000
_cell.length_b   1.000
_cell.length_c   1.000
_cell.angle_alpha   90.00
_cell.angle_beta   90.00
_cell.angle_gamma   90.00
#
_symmetry.space_group_name_H-M   'P 1'
#
loop_
_entity.id
_entity.type
_entity.pdbx_description
1 polymer ?
#
loop_
_entity_poly.entity_id
_entity_poly.type
_entity_poly.pdbx_seq_one_letter_code
_entity_poly.pdbx_strand_id
1 'polypeptide(L)'
;MTSDENMTFKSYQDRANLFVKEYLLADSLIPYTSVISGMLACKMVFDLTQFLGSNYFKIHSNFSKVQRIEWNNRAVSTTHAIFITTISLYLVFCSSLFRDNPSSELITVRRSTLSTFALGVSVGYFISDLGSILWFFPSLGGYEYVIHHLLSLVAVAYSMFSGEGQLYTFMVLISETTTPGINLRWYLDVAGMKKSKAYLINGVVIFISWLVARILLFIYMFYHVYLHFDQVEQMHPFGQILVVAVPVVLSVMNLVWFAKIIKGLRKTLAKRQ
;
A
#
# COMPACT_ATOMS: atom_id res chain seq x y z
N MET A 1 22.60 -15.87 54.36
CA MET A 1 21.43 -15.29 53.67
C MET A 1 21.81 -14.56 52.37
N THR A 2 23.07 -14.56 51.93
CA THR A 2 23.58 -13.62 50.91
C THR A 2 24.02 -14.24 49.57
N SER A 3 24.13 -15.58 49.44
CA SER A 3 24.53 -16.20 48.17
C SER A 3 23.35 -16.64 47.29
N ASP A 4 22.29 -17.17 47.89
CA ASP A 4 21.10 -17.63 47.16
C ASP A 4 20.27 -16.48 46.58
N GLU A 5 20.15 -15.37 47.32
CA GLU A 5 19.51 -14.14 46.81
C GLU A 5 20.31 -13.52 45.66
N ASN A 6 21.64 -13.55 45.72
CA ASN A 6 22.50 -13.08 44.64
C ASN A 6 22.46 -14.00 43.40
N MET A 7 22.39 -15.32 43.58
CA MET A 7 22.21 -16.27 42.46
C MET A 7 20.86 -16.11 41.78
N THR A 8 19.78 -15.94 42.55
CA THR A 8 18.44 -15.74 42.01
C THR A 8 18.33 -14.41 41.26
N PHE A 9 18.84 -13.31 41.83
CA PHE A 9 18.88 -12.01 41.15
C PHE A 9 19.65 -12.07 39.82
N LYS A 10 20.82 -12.71 39.80
CA LYS A 10 21.62 -12.88 38.57
C LYS A 10 20.87 -13.71 37.52
N SER A 11 20.16 -14.77 37.93
CA SER A 11 19.33 -15.57 37.02
C SER A 11 18.17 -14.77 36.41
N TYR A 12 17.51 -13.90 37.18
CA TYR A 12 16.49 -12.99 36.64
C TYR A 12 17.08 -11.98 35.67
N GLN A 13 18.23 -11.41 35.99
CA GLN A 13 18.91 -10.45 35.11
C GLN A 13 19.36 -11.11 33.80
N ASP A 14 19.88 -12.35 33.85
CA ASP A 14 20.27 -13.11 32.67
C ASP A 14 19.06 -13.46 31.79
N ARG A 15 17.93 -13.86 32.38
CA ARG A 15 16.67 -14.08 31.63
C ARG A 15 16.14 -12.80 31.00
N ALA A 16 16.18 -11.68 31.71
CA ALA A 16 15.75 -10.39 31.18
C ALA A 16 16.64 -9.95 30.00
N ASN A 17 17.96 -10.10 30.13
CA ASN A 17 18.91 -9.81 29.06
C ASN A 17 18.71 -10.71 27.84
N LEU A 18 18.43 -12.00 28.05
CA LEU A 18 18.13 -12.94 26.97
C LEU A 18 16.85 -12.53 26.23
N PHE A 19 15.80 -12.20 26.97
CA PHE A 19 14.53 -11.73 26.40
C PHE A 19 14.69 -10.42 25.62
N VAL A 20 15.42 -9.44 26.16
CA VAL A 20 15.72 -8.18 25.46
C VAL A 20 16.51 -8.44 24.19
N LYS A 21 17.51 -9.34 24.24
CA LYS A 21 18.31 -9.71 23.08
C LYS A 21 17.46 -10.40 22.01
N GLU A 22 16.61 -11.36 22.39
CA GLU A 22 15.68 -12.03 21.47
C GLU A 22 14.68 -11.05 20.87
N TYR A 23 14.15 -10.12 21.67
CA TYR A 23 13.24 -9.08 21.21
C TYR A 23 13.91 -8.14 20.20
N LEU A 24 15.12 -7.65 20.48
CA LEU A 24 15.90 -6.80 19.57
C LEU A 24 16.28 -7.54 18.27
N LEU A 25 16.63 -8.82 18.37
CA LEU A 25 16.91 -9.65 17.19
C LEU A 25 15.65 -9.86 16.34
N ALA A 26 14.49 -10.12 16.97
CA ALA A 26 13.22 -10.24 16.28
C ALA A 26 12.85 -8.93 15.55
N ASP A 27 13.03 -7.78 16.21
CA ASP A 27 12.77 -6.45 15.62
C ASP A 27 13.64 -6.18 14.39
N SER A 28 14.89 -6.65 14.39
CA SER A 28 15.79 -6.54 13.24
C SER A 28 15.38 -7.40 12.03
N LEU A 29 14.63 -8.49 12.25
CA LEU A 29 14.23 -9.44 11.20
C LEU A 29 12.87 -9.12 10.58
N ILE A 30 12.05 -8.29 11.24
CA ILE A 30 10.70 -7.95 10.80
C ILE A 30 10.64 -7.36 9.39
N PRO A 31 11.50 -6.39 9.00
CA PRO A 31 11.49 -5.86 7.63
C PRO A 31 11.71 -6.94 6.57
N TYR A 32 12.68 -7.84 6.78
CA TYR A 32 13.03 -8.87 5.80
C TYR A 32 11.97 -9.96 5.71
N THR A 33 11.50 -10.46 6.86
CA THR A 33 10.48 -11.51 6.90
C THR A 33 9.13 -11.04 6.37
N SER A 34 8.77 -9.77 6.59
CA SER A 34 7.53 -9.18 6.06
C SER A 34 7.57 -8.98 4.54
N VAL A 35 8.72 -8.61 3.95
CA VAL A 35 8.90 -8.57 2.48
C VAL A 35 8.67 -9.94 1.86
N ILE A 36 9.32 -10.97 2.40
CA ILE A 36 9.14 -12.36 1.93
C ILE A 36 7.68 -12.79 2.09
N SER A 37 7.05 -12.47 3.22
CA SER A 37 5.64 -12.76 3.47
C SER A 37 4.73 -12.10 2.43
N GLY A 38 5.00 -10.84 2.06
CA GLY A 38 4.28 -10.14 1.01
C GLY A 38 4.40 -10.81 -0.37
N MET A 39 5.61 -11.22 -0.75
CA MET A 39 5.84 -11.94 -2.02
C MET A 39 5.12 -13.30 -2.05
N LEU A 40 5.20 -14.06 -0.96
CA LEU A 40 4.51 -15.35 -0.83
C LEU A 40 2.99 -15.18 -0.86
N ALA A 41 2.46 -14.17 -0.18
CA ALA A 41 1.03 -13.84 -0.21
C ALA A 41 0.58 -13.50 -1.64
N CYS A 42 1.36 -12.74 -2.40
CA CYS A 42 1.06 -12.45 -3.81
C CYS A 42 0.97 -13.73 -4.64
N LYS A 43 1.94 -14.63 -4.51
CA LYS A 43 1.94 -15.92 -5.23
C LYS A 43 0.74 -16.78 -4.84
N MET A 44 0.43 -16.86 -3.55
CA MET A 44 -0.71 -17.62 -3.04
C MET A 44 -2.04 -17.09 -3.59
N VAL A 45 -2.26 -15.77 -3.56
CA VAL A 45 -3.47 -15.15 -4.12
C VAL A 45 -3.56 -15.37 -5.63
N PHE A 46 -2.45 -15.27 -6.34
CA PHE A 46 -2.40 -15.53 -7.78
C PHE A 46 -2.83 -16.97 -8.10
N ASP A 47 -2.23 -17.96 -7.42
CA ASP A 47 -2.53 -19.38 -7.65
C ASP A 47 -3.96 -19.74 -7.27
N LEU A 48 -4.45 -19.22 -6.13
CA LEU A 48 -5.83 -19.41 -5.70
C LEU A 48 -6.80 -18.81 -6.71
N THR A 49 -6.52 -17.60 -7.21
CA THR A 49 -7.37 -16.95 -8.22
C THR A 49 -7.35 -17.73 -9.54
N GLN A 50 -6.19 -18.22 -9.97
CA GLN A 50 -6.05 -19.06 -11.15
C GLN A 50 -6.86 -20.35 -11.01
N PHE A 51 -6.77 -21.02 -9.85
CA PHE A 51 -7.51 -22.24 -9.55
C PHE A 51 -9.03 -21.99 -9.54
N LEU A 52 -9.49 -20.93 -8.88
CA LEU A 52 -10.90 -20.59 -8.87
C LEU A 52 -11.40 -20.19 -10.27
N GLY A 53 -10.59 -19.41 -10.98
CA GLY A 53 -10.81 -19.00 -12.37
C GLY A 53 -11.04 -20.18 -13.30
N SER A 54 -10.13 -21.16 -13.31
CA SER A 54 -10.22 -22.32 -14.19
C SER A 54 -11.39 -23.26 -13.88
N ASN A 55 -11.80 -23.37 -12.63
CA ASN A 55 -12.79 -24.37 -12.21
C ASN A 55 -14.22 -23.81 -12.13
N TYR A 56 -14.40 -22.53 -11.79
CA TYR A 56 -15.72 -21.96 -11.50
C TYR A 56 -16.18 -20.89 -12.50
N PHE A 57 -15.26 -20.24 -13.23
CA PHE A 57 -15.61 -19.16 -14.14
C PHE A 57 -15.49 -19.59 -15.61
N LYS A 58 -16.63 -19.88 -16.26
CA LYS A 58 -16.68 -20.19 -17.70
C LYS A 58 -16.10 -19.08 -18.60
N ILE A 59 -16.09 -17.83 -18.13
CA ILE A 59 -15.50 -16.70 -18.86
C ILE A 59 -13.97 -16.86 -18.93
N HIS A 60 -13.34 -17.44 -17.89
CA HIS A 60 -11.90 -17.62 -17.79
C HIS A 60 -11.34 -18.61 -18.83
N SER A 61 -12.12 -19.63 -19.22
CA SER A 61 -11.71 -20.58 -20.27
C SER A 61 -11.57 -19.92 -21.64
N ASN A 62 -12.30 -18.84 -21.89
CA ASN A 62 -12.29 -18.11 -23.17
C ASN A 62 -11.23 -17.00 -23.24
N PHE A 63 -10.57 -16.69 -22.13
CA PHE A 63 -9.52 -15.67 -22.09
C PHE A 63 -8.21 -16.13 -22.75
N SER A 64 -7.54 -15.18 -23.40
CA SER A 64 -6.15 -15.35 -23.82
C SER A 64 -5.23 -15.56 -22.61
N LYS A 65 -4.03 -16.09 -22.83
CA LYS A 65 -3.04 -16.27 -21.76
C LYS A 65 -2.76 -14.96 -21.01
N VAL A 66 -2.64 -13.85 -21.74
CA VAL A 66 -2.39 -12.52 -21.17
C VAL A 66 -3.57 -12.03 -20.33
N GLN A 67 -4.80 -12.22 -20.81
CA GLN A 67 -6.01 -11.82 -20.06
C GLN A 67 -6.18 -12.61 -18.76
N ARG A 68 -5.82 -13.90 -18.73
CA ARG A 68 -5.83 -14.70 -17.49
C ARG A 68 -4.81 -14.18 -16.49
N ILE A 69 -3.61 -13.83 -16.97
CA ILE A 69 -2.57 -13.24 -16.11
C ILE A 69 -3.02 -11.89 -15.56
N GLU A 70 -3.60 -11.02 -16.40
CA GLU A 70 -4.15 -9.74 -15.96
C GLU A 70 -5.28 -9.94 -14.94
N TRP A 71 -6.19 -10.90 -15.18
CA TRP A 71 -7.26 -11.25 -14.24
C TRP A 71 -6.72 -11.60 -12.86
N ASN A 72 -5.69 -12.45 -12.80
CA ASN A 72 -5.10 -12.88 -11.54
C ASN A 72 -4.32 -11.75 -10.85
N ASN A 73 -3.53 -10.96 -11.59
CA ASN A 73 -2.81 -9.81 -11.04
C ASN A 73 -3.76 -8.75 -10.46
N ARG A 74 -4.95 -8.57 -11.07
CA ARG A 74 -5.99 -7.71 -10.51
C ARG A 74 -6.55 -8.24 -9.19
N ALA A 75 -6.57 -9.54 -8.96
CA ALA A 75 -6.98 -10.11 -7.66
C ALA A 75 -5.88 -9.92 -6.60
N VAL A 76 -4.61 -10.09 -6.98
CA VAL A 76 -3.45 -9.81 -6.12
C VAL A 76 -3.45 -8.35 -5.66
N SER A 77 -3.52 -7.40 -6.61
CA SER A 77 -3.57 -5.96 -6.30
C SER A 77 -4.81 -5.55 -5.51
N THR A 78 -5.97 -6.15 -5.76
CA THR A 78 -7.18 -5.92 -4.93
C THR A 78 -6.96 -6.37 -3.49
N THR A 79 -6.34 -7.52 -3.29
CA THR A 79 -6.10 -8.08 -1.95
C THR A 79 -5.12 -7.22 -1.17
N HIS A 80 -3.99 -6.84 -1.79
CA HIS A 80 -3.03 -5.92 -1.19
C HIS A 80 -3.67 -4.57 -0.86
N ALA A 81 -4.42 -4.00 -1.79
CA ALA A 81 -5.08 -2.72 -1.60
C ALA A 81 -6.02 -2.70 -0.40
N ILE A 82 -6.83 -3.76 -0.21
CA ILE A 82 -7.70 -3.91 0.97
C ILE A 82 -6.86 -3.99 2.25
N PHE A 83 -5.82 -4.83 2.27
CA PHE A 83 -4.93 -5.00 3.40
C PHE A 83 -4.28 -3.67 3.81
N ILE A 84 -3.57 -3.02 2.88
CA ILE A 84 -2.78 -1.84 3.20
C ILE A 84 -3.67 -0.64 3.51
N THR A 85 -4.79 -0.46 2.81
CA THR A 85 -5.75 0.62 3.10
C THR A 85 -6.28 0.49 4.52
N THR A 86 -6.68 -0.72 4.93
CA THR A 86 -7.24 -0.98 6.26
C THR A 86 -6.23 -0.63 7.35
N ILE A 87 -4.99 -1.10 7.21
CA ILE A 87 -3.93 -0.81 8.19
C ILE A 87 -3.57 0.68 8.16
N SER A 88 -3.48 1.30 6.98
CA SER A 88 -3.12 2.72 6.87
C SER A 88 -4.17 3.61 7.54
N LEU A 89 -5.46 3.37 7.31
CA LEU A 89 -6.54 4.11 7.97
C LEU A 89 -6.50 3.93 9.48
N TYR A 90 -6.29 2.70 9.95
CA TYR A 90 -6.14 2.42 11.38
C TYR A 90 -4.95 3.18 11.98
N LEU A 91 -3.77 3.09 11.38
CA LEU A 91 -2.57 3.71 11.91
C LEU A 91 -2.64 5.24 11.90
N VAL A 92 -3.09 5.83 10.79
CA VAL A 92 -3.12 7.30 10.60
C VAL A 92 -4.22 7.96 11.43
N PHE A 93 -5.43 7.38 11.49
CA PHE A 93 -6.59 8.07 12.05
C PHE A 93 -7.13 7.46 13.36
N CYS A 94 -6.95 6.17 13.58
CA CYS A 94 -7.55 5.47 14.73
C CYS A 94 -6.56 5.20 15.86
N SER A 95 -5.29 4.98 15.53
CA SER A 95 -4.24 4.63 16.49
C SER A 95 -3.64 5.88 17.15
N SER A 96 -2.98 5.70 18.29
CA SER A 96 -2.22 6.76 18.96
C SER A 96 -0.83 7.00 18.34
N LEU A 97 -0.40 6.20 17.35
CA LEU A 97 0.96 6.21 16.82
C LEU A 97 1.35 7.57 16.23
N PHE A 98 0.44 8.17 15.44
CA PHE A 98 0.67 9.43 14.74
C PHE A 98 -0.18 10.58 15.28
N ARG A 99 -0.65 10.47 16.53
CA ARG A 99 -1.42 11.54 17.16
C ARG A 99 -0.50 12.69 17.58
N ASP A 100 -0.90 13.92 17.30
CA ASP A 100 -0.21 15.11 17.82
C ASP A 100 -0.32 15.14 19.33
N ASN A 101 0.80 14.85 20.00
CA ASN A 101 0.93 14.93 21.45
C ASN A 101 2.22 15.69 21.79
N PRO A 102 2.19 16.70 22.69
CA PRO A 102 3.34 17.57 22.97
C PRO A 102 4.55 16.88 23.61
N SER A 103 4.44 15.60 23.98
CA SER A 103 5.39 14.90 24.85
C SER A 103 6.13 13.73 24.20
N SER A 104 6.13 13.60 22.86
CA SER A 104 6.74 12.45 22.19
C SER A 104 7.60 12.81 20.98
N GLU A 105 8.49 11.86 20.66
CA GLU A 105 9.35 11.74 19.48
C GLU A 105 8.79 12.41 18.20
N LEU A 106 9.66 12.92 17.32
CA LEU A 106 9.25 13.60 16.08
C LEU A 106 8.30 12.71 15.27
N ILE A 107 7.20 13.27 14.76
CA ILE A 107 6.18 12.49 14.04
C ILE A 107 6.75 11.76 12.82
N THR A 108 7.84 12.31 12.27
CA THR A 108 8.58 11.79 11.13
C THR A 108 9.37 10.52 11.43
N VAL A 109 9.64 10.17 12.69
CA VAL A 109 10.41 8.94 13.04
C VAL A 109 9.59 7.92 13.84
N ARG A 110 8.33 8.27 14.15
CA ARG A 110 7.43 7.36 14.88
C ARG A 110 7.13 6.12 14.05
N ARG A 111 7.30 4.96 14.68
CA ARG A 111 7.05 3.65 14.09
C ARG A 111 6.64 2.63 15.13
N SER A 112 6.10 1.52 14.67
CA SER A 112 5.76 0.35 15.46
C SER A 112 6.12 -0.92 14.68
N THR A 113 6.23 -2.05 15.37
CA THR A 113 6.42 -3.36 14.73
C THR A 113 5.33 -3.64 13.67
N LEU A 114 4.06 -3.32 13.98
CA LEU A 114 2.94 -3.51 13.05
C LEU A 114 3.07 -2.62 11.81
N SER A 115 3.45 -1.36 11.98
CA SER A 115 3.59 -0.42 10.87
C SER A 115 4.75 -0.82 9.95
N THR A 116 5.91 -1.16 10.52
CA THR A 116 7.05 -1.67 9.74
C THR A 116 6.72 -2.99 9.02
N PHE A 117 6.02 -3.91 9.67
CA PHE A 117 5.57 -5.17 9.06
C PHE A 117 4.62 -4.91 7.87
N ALA A 118 3.64 -4.01 8.02
CA ALA A 118 2.70 -3.69 6.96
C ALA A 118 3.35 -3.02 5.74
N LEU A 119 4.34 -2.16 5.97
CA LEU A 119 5.16 -1.59 4.90
C LEU A 119 5.97 -2.68 4.20
N GLY A 120 6.57 -3.63 4.93
CA GLY A 120 7.32 -4.71 4.30
C GLY A 120 6.49 -5.67 3.48
N VAL A 121 5.29 -6.03 3.95
CA VAL A 121 4.31 -6.75 3.11
C VAL A 121 4.03 -5.97 1.81
N SER A 122 3.90 -4.64 1.90
CA SER A 122 3.69 -3.78 0.73
C SER A 122 4.90 -3.72 -0.19
N VAL A 123 6.13 -3.67 0.33
CA VAL A 123 7.36 -3.78 -0.47
C VAL A 123 7.37 -5.09 -1.25
N GLY A 124 7.07 -6.22 -0.59
CA GLY A 124 6.99 -7.53 -1.24
C GLY A 124 5.94 -7.58 -2.36
N TYR A 125 4.79 -6.93 -2.15
CA TYR A 125 3.78 -6.72 -3.20
C TYR A 125 4.31 -5.87 -4.35
N PHE A 126 4.87 -4.69 -4.09
CA PHE A 126 5.37 -3.79 -5.13
C PHE A 126 6.47 -4.43 -5.97
N ILE A 127 7.36 -5.24 -5.37
CA ILE A 127 8.37 -6.02 -6.10
C ILE A 127 7.68 -7.02 -7.03
N SER A 128 6.72 -7.79 -6.51
CA SER A 128 6.02 -8.84 -7.28
C SER A 128 5.21 -8.26 -8.44
N ASP A 129 4.52 -7.14 -8.21
CA ASP A 129 3.68 -6.48 -9.20
C ASP A 129 4.52 -5.75 -10.25
N LEU A 130 5.58 -5.03 -9.84
CA LEU A 130 6.52 -4.40 -10.78
C LEU A 130 7.22 -5.45 -11.66
N GLY A 131 7.66 -6.57 -11.07
CA GLY A 131 8.23 -7.68 -11.83
C GLY A 131 7.26 -8.22 -12.89
N SER A 132 5.98 -8.37 -12.53
CA SER A 132 4.93 -8.79 -13.46
C SER A 132 4.68 -7.76 -14.56
N ILE A 133 4.58 -6.47 -14.22
CA ILE A 133 4.42 -5.37 -15.18
C ILE A 133 5.56 -5.35 -16.19
N LEU A 134 6.81 -5.47 -15.74
CA LEU A 134 7.99 -5.47 -16.61
C LEU A 134 8.05 -6.72 -17.50
N TRP A 135 7.75 -7.89 -16.95
CA TRP A 135 7.79 -9.15 -17.69
C TRP A 135 6.78 -9.21 -18.83
N PHE A 136 5.59 -8.64 -18.62
CA PHE A 136 4.52 -8.61 -19.62
C PHE A 136 4.34 -7.22 -20.25
N PHE A 137 5.34 -6.35 -20.16
CA PHE A 137 5.28 -5.01 -20.74
C PHE A 137 5.12 -5.06 -22.26
N PRO A 138 4.26 -4.24 -22.88
CA PRO A 138 3.37 -3.21 -22.30
C PRO A 138 1.94 -3.71 -22.01
N SER A 139 1.71 -5.03 -21.99
CA SER A 139 0.36 -5.62 -21.94
C SER A 139 -0.36 -5.43 -20.60
N LEU A 140 0.37 -5.39 -19.47
CA LEU A 140 -0.20 -5.20 -18.13
C LEU A 140 -0.24 -3.73 -17.67
N GLY A 141 0.46 -2.83 -18.39
CA GLY A 141 0.53 -1.42 -18.02
C GLY A 141 1.52 -0.64 -18.89
N GLY A 142 1.24 0.65 -19.07
CA GLY A 142 2.14 1.61 -19.72
C GLY A 142 3.23 2.14 -18.78
N TYR A 143 4.06 3.06 -19.30
CA TYR A 143 5.14 3.69 -18.55
C TYR A 143 4.68 4.37 -17.27
N GLU A 144 3.46 4.91 -17.24
CA GLU A 144 2.89 5.51 -16.04
C GLU A 144 2.76 4.51 -14.89
N TYR A 145 2.45 3.24 -15.17
CA TYR A 145 2.36 2.20 -14.15
C TYR A 145 3.75 1.82 -13.64
N VAL A 146 4.73 1.73 -14.53
CA VAL A 146 6.13 1.44 -14.16
C VAL A 146 6.68 2.54 -13.24
N ILE A 147 6.50 3.80 -13.62
CA ILE A 147 6.96 4.95 -12.82
C ILE A 147 6.24 4.99 -11.46
N HIS A 148 4.93 4.78 -11.45
CA HIS A 148 4.13 4.74 -10.21
C HIS A 148 4.64 3.66 -9.25
N HIS A 149 4.83 2.43 -9.72
CA HIS A 149 5.25 1.31 -8.88
C HIS A 149 6.71 1.44 -8.45
N LEU A 150 7.60 1.95 -9.30
CA LEU A 150 9.00 2.18 -8.94
C LEU A 150 9.15 3.24 -7.85
N LEU A 151 8.48 4.40 -8.01
CA LEU A 151 8.51 5.45 -7.00
C LEU A 151 7.90 4.99 -5.67
N SER A 152 6.78 4.28 -5.74
CA SER A 152 6.12 3.72 -4.56
C SER A 152 7.02 2.68 -3.87
N LEU A 153 7.65 1.78 -4.62
CA LEU A 153 8.56 0.77 -4.09
C LEU A 153 9.73 1.43 -3.33
N VAL A 154 10.39 2.42 -3.94
CA VAL A 154 11.52 3.12 -3.31
C VAL A 154 11.08 3.84 -2.04
N ALA A 155 9.97 4.59 -2.09
CA ALA A 155 9.47 5.34 -0.93
C ALA A 155 9.05 4.41 0.23
N VAL A 156 8.29 3.37 -0.07
CA VAL A 156 7.81 2.40 0.93
C VAL A 156 8.97 1.60 1.53
N ALA A 157 9.92 1.15 0.70
CA ALA A 157 11.11 0.44 1.19
C ALA A 157 11.99 1.32 2.07
N TYR A 158 12.21 2.58 1.68
CA TYR A 158 12.94 3.54 2.50
C TYR A 158 12.27 3.73 3.87
N SER A 159 10.96 3.99 3.88
CA SER A 159 10.18 4.23 5.08
C SER A 159 10.14 3.02 6.02
N MET A 160 10.12 1.81 5.46
CA MET A 160 10.23 0.57 6.21
C MET A 160 11.61 0.42 6.87
N PHE A 161 12.71 0.55 6.10
CA PHE A 161 14.06 0.27 6.61
C PHE A 161 14.61 1.38 7.51
N SER A 162 14.38 2.64 7.17
CA SER A 162 14.83 3.78 7.98
C SER A 162 13.93 3.99 9.21
N GLY A 163 12.63 3.68 9.09
CA GLY A 163 11.62 4.10 10.05
C GLY A 163 11.16 5.55 9.90
N GLU A 164 11.72 6.30 8.95
CA GLU A 164 11.35 7.70 8.73
C GLU A 164 10.18 7.84 7.74
N GLY A 165 9.34 8.85 7.94
CA GLY A 165 8.26 9.20 7.03
C GLY A 165 7.13 8.18 6.95
N GLN A 166 7.00 7.27 7.92
CA GLN A 166 5.95 6.24 7.92
C GLN A 166 4.55 6.86 7.86
N LEU A 167 4.28 7.92 8.61
CA LEU A 167 3.00 8.65 8.54
C LEU A 167 2.64 9.04 7.11
N TYR A 168 3.53 9.75 6.43
CA TYR A 168 3.30 10.25 5.07
C TYR A 168 3.20 9.10 4.05
N THR A 169 3.98 8.03 4.26
CA THR A 169 3.90 6.82 3.45
C THR A 169 2.52 6.16 3.60
N PHE A 170 2.00 6.02 4.82
CA PHE A 170 0.65 5.49 5.05
C PHE A 170 -0.45 6.42 4.50
N MET A 171 -0.31 7.75 4.62
CA MET A 171 -1.24 8.68 3.98
C MET A 171 -1.31 8.47 2.47
N VAL A 172 -0.16 8.28 1.81
CA VAL A 172 -0.13 7.93 0.38
C VAL A 172 -0.75 6.56 0.12
N LEU A 173 -0.47 5.54 0.94
CA LEU A 173 -0.98 4.18 0.73
C LEU A 173 -2.50 4.04 0.94
N ILE A 174 -3.15 4.96 1.67
CA ILE A 174 -4.63 5.03 1.71
C ILE A 174 -5.21 5.21 0.31
N SER A 175 -4.47 5.80 -0.63
CA SER A 175 -4.90 5.94 -2.02
C SER A 175 -5.11 4.60 -2.75
N GLU A 176 -4.59 3.49 -2.23
CA GLU A 176 -4.88 2.15 -2.74
C GLU A 176 -6.34 1.76 -2.55
N THR A 177 -7.11 2.47 -1.72
CA THR A 177 -8.57 2.26 -1.58
C THR A 177 -9.32 2.36 -2.91
N THR A 178 -8.77 3.06 -3.91
CA THR A 178 -9.38 3.16 -5.24
C THR A 178 -9.17 1.91 -6.10
N THR A 179 -8.12 1.14 -5.83
CA THR A 179 -7.67 -0.01 -6.64
C THR A 179 -8.73 -1.11 -6.78
N PRO A 180 -9.42 -1.55 -5.70
CA PRO A 180 -10.53 -2.50 -5.81
C PRO A 180 -11.65 -2.02 -6.74
N GLY A 181 -11.97 -0.72 -6.71
CA GLY A 181 -12.97 -0.12 -7.59
C GLY A 181 -12.57 -0.21 -9.06
N ILE A 182 -11.32 0.15 -9.37
CA ILE A 182 -10.75 0.10 -10.73
C ILE A 182 -10.72 -1.35 -11.25
N ASN A 183 -10.27 -2.30 -10.42
CA ASN A 183 -10.22 -3.72 -10.77
C ASN A 183 -11.62 -4.30 -11.00
N LEU A 184 -12.59 -3.98 -10.13
CA LEU A 184 -13.98 -4.37 -10.33
C LEU A 184 -14.55 -3.82 -11.64
N ARG A 185 -14.22 -2.57 -11.99
CA ARG A 185 -14.64 -1.98 -13.28
C ARG A 185 -14.13 -2.79 -14.46
N TRP A 186 -12.87 -3.22 -14.40
CA TRP A 186 -12.26 -4.06 -15.42
C TRP A 186 -12.94 -5.44 -15.49
N TYR A 187 -13.21 -6.08 -14.35
CA TYR A 187 -13.94 -7.36 -14.31
C TYR A 187 -15.34 -7.24 -14.95
N LEU A 188 -16.07 -6.16 -14.67
CA LEU A 188 -17.36 -5.89 -15.30
C LEU A 188 -17.23 -5.59 -16.81
N ASP A 189 -16.12 -5.00 -17.25
CA ASP A 189 -15.83 -4.75 -18.67
C ASP A 189 -15.67 -6.07 -19.43
N VAL A 190 -14.75 -6.93 -18.97
CA VAL A 190 -14.44 -8.21 -19.62
C VAL A 190 -15.61 -9.20 -19.55
N ALA A 191 -16.49 -9.07 -18.57
CA ALA A 191 -17.74 -9.80 -18.49
C ALA A 191 -18.85 -9.27 -19.43
N GLY A 192 -18.57 -8.24 -20.23
CA GLY A 192 -19.54 -7.63 -21.15
C GLY A 192 -20.61 -6.77 -20.46
N MET A 193 -20.40 -6.40 -19.19
CA MET A 193 -21.41 -5.76 -18.33
C MET A 193 -21.38 -4.23 -18.34
N LYS A 194 -20.79 -3.57 -19.35
CA LYS A 194 -20.70 -2.09 -19.44
C LYS A 194 -22.04 -1.37 -19.36
N LYS A 195 -23.12 -2.00 -19.81
CA LYS A 195 -24.49 -1.43 -19.80
C LYS A 195 -25.24 -1.66 -18.48
N SER A 196 -24.69 -2.47 -17.57
CA SER A 196 -25.35 -2.82 -16.30
C SER A 196 -25.43 -1.63 -15.34
N LYS A 197 -26.36 -1.70 -14.37
CA LYS A 197 -26.41 -0.74 -13.24
C LYS A 197 -25.17 -0.84 -12.36
N ALA A 198 -24.62 -2.05 -12.18
CA ALA A 198 -23.40 -2.29 -11.42
C ALA A 198 -22.19 -1.50 -11.98
N TYR A 199 -22.02 -1.46 -13.31
CA TYR A 199 -20.94 -0.71 -13.94
C TYR A 199 -21.07 0.82 -13.76
N LEU A 200 -22.30 1.32 -13.69
CA LEU A 200 -22.58 2.73 -13.39
C LEU A 200 -22.27 3.05 -11.92
N ILE A 201 -22.82 2.26 -10.98
CA ILE A 201 -22.60 2.44 -9.53
C ILE A 201 -21.11 2.38 -9.22
N ASN A 202 -20.40 1.37 -9.74
CA ASN A 202 -18.94 1.26 -9.60
C ASN A 202 -18.22 2.51 -10.13
N GLY A 203 -18.65 3.08 -11.26
CA GLY A 203 -18.08 4.32 -11.79
C GLY A 203 -18.25 5.52 -10.88
N VAL A 204 -19.41 5.66 -10.23
CA VAL A 204 -19.68 6.70 -9.23
C VAL A 204 -18.83 6.48 -7.98
N VAL A 205 -18.74 5.24 -7.49
CA VAL A 205 -17.89 4.88 -6.34
C VAL A 205 -16.42 5.21 -6.62
N ILE A 206 -15.88 4.87 -7.79
CA ILE A 206 -14.51 5.23 -8.19
C ILE A 206 -14.33 6.75 -8.21
N PHE A 207 -15.29 7.51 -8.75
CA PHE A 207 -15.18 8.97 -8.78
C PHE A 207 -15.09 9.57 -7.37
N ILE A 208 -15.97 9.14 -6.46
CA ILE A 208 -16.00 9.63 -5.07
C ILE A 208 -14.73 9.19 -4.33
N SER A 209 -14.36 7.91 -4.41
CA SER A 209 -13.17 7.41 -3.71
C SER A 209 -11.88 8.07 -4.22
N TRP A 210 -11.79 8.35 -5.52
CA TRP A 210 -10.65 9.08 -6.09
C TRP A 210 -10.57 10.51 -5.58
N LEU A 211 -11.70 11.24 -5.56
CA LEU A 211 -11.73 12.61 -5.03
C LEU A 211 -11.25 12.64 -3.57
N VAL A 212 -11.75 11.74 -2.73
CA VAL A 212 -11.40 11.70 -1.30
C VAL A 212 -9.96 11.25 -1.09
N ALA A 213 -9.59 10.07 -1.59
CA ALA A 213 -8.33 9.42 -1.22
C ALA A 213 -7.12 9.87 -2.07
N ARG A 214 -7.33 10.43 -3.27
CA ARG A 214 -6.24 10.81 -4.19
C ARG A 214 -6.13 12.32 -4.42
N ILE A 215 -7.17 13.10 -4.12
CA ILE A 215 -7.14 14.56 -4.24
C ILE A 215 -7.14 15.21 -2.86
N LEU A 216 -8.22 15.05 -2.08
CA LEU A 216 -8.36 15.72 -0.78
C LEU A 216 -7.32 15.24 0.23
N LEU A 217 -7.07 13.92 0.30
CA LEU A 217 -6.07 13.37 1.20
C LEU A 217 -4.64 13.82 0.85
N PHE A 218 -4.30 13.98 -0.44
CA PHE A 218 -2.99 14.49 -0.84
C PHE A 218 -2.84 15.97 -0.49
N ILE A 219 -3.89 16.78 -0.67
CA ILE A 219 -3.91 18.18 -0.20
C ILE A 219 -3.67 18.24 1.32
N TYR A 220 -4.39 17.42 2.08
CA TYR A 220 -4.21 17.30 3.53
C TYR A 220 -2.78 16.88 3.89
N MET A 221 -2.22 15.88 3.20
CA MET A 221 -0.86 15.41 3.42
C MET A 221 0.17 16.53 3.19
N PHE A 222 0.07 17.30 2.10
CA PHE A 222 0.98 18.44 1.86
C PHE A 222 0.82 19.53 2.90
N TYR A 223 -0.41 19.82 3.33
CA TYR A 223 -0.67 20.76 4.41
C TYR A 223 -0.02 20.28 5.72
N HIS A 224 -0.13 19.00 6.04
CA HIS A 224 0.51 18.40 7.21
C HIS A 224 2.05 18.46 7.12
N VAL A 225 2.64 18.14 5.96
CA VAL A 225 4.09 18.30 5.72
C VAL A 225 4.52 19.75 5.93
N TYR A 226 3.72 20.72 5.46
CA TYR A 226 4.00 22.14 5.65
C TYR A 226 3.99 22.56 7.13
N LEU A 227 3.02 22.07 7.92
CA LEU A 227 2.95 22.37 9.35
C LEU A 227 4.08 21.74 10.17
N HIS A 228 4.59 20.59 9.74
CA HIS A 228 5.67 19.85 10.42
C HIS A 228 6.99 19.88 9.63
N PHE A 229 7.21 20.95 8.87
CA PHE A 229 8.37 21.05 7.99
C PHE A 229 9.70 21.01 8.77
N ASP A 230 9.73 21.60 9.95
CA ASP A 230 10.83 21.55 10.92
C ASP A 230 11.21 20.11 11.32
N GLN A 231 10.23 19.20 11.38
CA GLN A 231 10.46 17.78 11.68
C GLN A 231 10.91 17.00 10.45
N VAL A 232 10.50 17.43 9.26
CA VAL A 232 10.94 16.85 7.99
C VAL A 232 12.40 17.22 7.72
N GLU A 233 12.81 18.47 7.99
CA GLU A 233 14.21 18.91 7.85
C GLU A 233 15.20 18.14 8.74
N GLN A 234 14.72 17.47 9.79
CA GLN A 234 15.53 16.62 10.67
C GLN A 234 15.69 15.18 10.16
N MET A 235 14.92 14.75 9.16
CA MET A 235 15.08 13.44 8.51
C MET A 235 16.38 13.40 7.71
N HIS A 236 16.84 12.20 7.34
CA HIS A 236 17.92 12.09 6.37
C HIS A 236 17.57 12.77 5.03
N PRO A 237 18.54 13.38 4.32
CA PRO A 237 18.28 14.12 3.07
C PRO A 237 17.54 13.29 2.02
N PHE A 238 17.82 11.99 1.93
CA PHE A 238 17.12 11.10 1.03
C PHE A 238 15.64 10.94 1.40
N GLY A 239 15.32 10.78 2.70
CA GLY A 239 13.95 10.74 3.21
C GLY A 239 13.18 12.03 2.96
N GLN A 240 13.83 13.18 3.14
CA GLN A 240 13.25 14.50 2.83
C GLN A 240 12.80 14.58 1.37
N ILE A 241 13.68 14.17 0.45
CA ILE A 241 13.38 14.14 -0.98
C ILE A 241 12.19 13.22 -1.24
N LEU A 242 12.15 12.03 -0.64
CA LEU A 242 11.07 11.08 -0.87
C LEU A 242 9.71 11.58 -0.33
N VAL A 243 9.67 12.18 0.86
CA VAL A 243 8.44 12.72 1.48
C VAL A 243 7.84 13.85 0.64
N VAL A 244 8.65 14.60 -0.10
CA VAL A 244 8.17 15.70 -0.95
C VAL A 244 7.98 15.28 -2.40
N ALA A 245 9.04 14.79 -3.05
CA ALA A 245 9.06 14.57 -4.49
C ALA A 245 8.12 13.45 -4.94
N VAL A 246 8.07 12.33 -4.21
CA VAL A 246 7.22 11.18 -4.60
C VAL A 246 5.73 11.58 -4.55
N PRO A 247 5.19 12.13 -3.45
CA PRO A 247 3.80 12.59 -3.43
C PRO A 247 3.48 13.66 -4.48
N VAL A 248 4.44 14.56 -4.82
CA VAL A 248 4.24 15.55 -5.90
C VAL A 248 4.03 14.87 -7.24
N VAL A 249 4.91 13.93 -7.62
CA VAL A 249 4.77 13.18 -8.88
C VAL A 249 3.47 12.38 -8.90
N LEU A 250 3.17 11.69 -7.80
CA LEU A 250 1.92 10.93 -7.65
C LEU A 250 0.67 11.83 -7.74
N SER A 251 0.73 13.06 -7.24
CA SER A 251 -0.37 14.03 -7.34
C SER A 251 -0.64 14.44 -8.78
N VAL A 252 0.41 14.72 -9.56
CA VAL A 252 0.28 15.04 -10.99
C VAL A 252 -0.38 13.87 -11.74
N MET A 253 0.07 12.64 -11.46
CA MET A 253 -0.53 11.43 -12.03
C MET A 253 -1.99 11.27 -11.61
N ASN A 254 -2.30 11.51 -10.33
CA ASN A 254 -3.66 11.45 -9.80
C ASN A 254 -4.60 12.44 -10.47
N LEU A 255 -4.15 13.65 -10.78
CA LEU A 255 -4.92 14.66 -11.51
C LEU A 255 -5.20 14.23 -12.96
N VAL A 256 -4.18 13.70 -13.65
CA VAL A 256 -4.31 13.19 -15.02
C VAL A 256 -5.32 12.05 -15.08
N TRP A 257 -5.24 11.09 -14.17
CA TRP A 257 -6.17 9.98 -14.08
C TRP A 257 -7.58 10.41 -13.64
N PHE A 258 -7.70 11.39 -12.73
CA PHE A 258 -8.99 11.93 -12.33
C PHE A 258 -9.73 12.59 -13.51
N ALA A 259 -9.00 13.32 -14.36
CA ALA A 259 -9.56 13.87 -15.60
C ALA A 259 -10.08 12.77 -16.53
N LYS A 260 -9.37 11.63 -16.63
CA LYS A 260 -9.84 10.45 -17.39
C LYS A 260 -11.11 9.86 -16.78
N ILE A 261 -11.21 9.76 -15.46
CA ILE A 261 -12.39 9.25 -14.73
C ILE A 261 -13.61 10.16 -14.98
N ILE A 262 -13.46 11.48 -14.84
CA ILE A 262 -14.51 12.47 -15.10
C ILE A 262 -15.01 12.32 -16.54
N LYS A 263 -14.09 12.26 -17.51
CA LYS A 263 -14.44 12.07 -18.93
C LYS A 263 -15.19 10.75 -19.16
N GLY A 264 -14.75 9.68 -18.50
CA GLY A 264 -15.41 8.37 -18.56
C GLY A 264 -16.83 8.40 -18.00
N LEU A 265 -17.03 8.98 -16.81
CA LEU A 265 -18.33 9.08 -16.16
C LEU A 265 -19.31 9.92 -16.97
N ARG A 266 -18.89 11.09 -17.47
CA ARG A 266 -19.70 11.95 -18.35
C ARG A 266 -20.20 11.19 -19.58
N LYS A 267 -19.32 10.42 -20.23
CA LYS A 267 -19.70 9.59 -21.38
C LYS A 267 -20.71 8.50 -21.03
N THR A 268 -20.61 7.88 -19.85
CA THR A 268 -21.56 6.86 -19.40
C THR A 268 -22.94 7.46 -19.11
N LEU A 269 -22.99 8.66 -18.52
CA LEU A 269 -24.25 9.36 -18.23
C LEU A 269 -24.94 9.85 -19.50
N ALA A 270 -24.19 10.46 -20.43
CA ALA A 270 -24.73 10.96 -21.70
C ALA A 270 -25.34 9.87 -22.59
N LYS A 271 -24.89 8.62 -22.48
CA LYS A 271 -25.47 7.47 -23.23
C LYS A 271 -26.77 6.92 -22.64
N ARG A 272 -27.17 7.40 -21.46
CA ARG A 272 -28.39 6.98 -20.75
C ARG A 272 -29.48 8.04 -20.74
N GLN A 273 -29.15 9.25 -21.20
CA GLN A 273 -30.10 10.29 -21.59
C GLN A 273 -30.58 9.99 -23.01
#